data_AF-A0A926BB32-F1
#
_entry.id   AF-A0A926BB32-F1
#
_cell.length_a   1.000
_cell.length_b   1.000
_cell.length_c   1.000
_cell.angle_alpha   90.00
_cell.angle_beta   90.00
_cell.angle_gamma   90.00
#
_symmetry.space_group_name_H-M   'P 1'
#
loop_
_entity.id
_entity.type
_entity.pdbx_description
1 polymer ?
#
loop_
_entity_poly.entity_id
_entity_poly.type
_entity_poly.pdbx_seq_one_letter_code
_entity_poly.pdbx_strand_id
1 'polypeptide(L)'
;MMTDGASRSQVEIQVSLCAGGQTLNLSGRNFSIRVFRNAPVSGEFFYTMWNGGTLVFAGSDSTLPANANFWQTFSTPPPSEATAVTHIGLVFRAFVPWTGTVYVDDIRLN
;
A
#
# COMPACT_ATOMS: atom_id res chain seq x y z
N MET A 1 -0.04 -20.99 -1.71
CA MET A 1 1.40 -20.72 -1.53
C MET A 1 1.97 -20.44 -2.92
N MET A 2 1.99 -19.18 -3.34
CA MET A 2 2.46 -18.80 -4.69
C MET A 2 3.97 -18.61 -4.66
N THR A 3 4.70 -19.47 -5.35
CA THR A 3 6.14 -19.35 -5.59
C THR A 3 6.38 -18.37 -6.74
N ASP A 4 6.67 -17.12 -6.39
CA ASP A 4 7.11 -16.10 -7.34
C ASP A 4 8.64 -16.12 -7.40
N GLY A 5 9.18 -16.98 -8.25
CA GLY A 5 10.63 -17.18 -8.46
C GLY A 5 11.31 -16.08 -9.27
N ALA A 6 10.74 -14.87 -9.36
CA ALA A 6 11.41 -13.72 -9.95
C ALA A 6 11.94 -12.84 -8.82
N SER A 7 13.23 -12.47 -8.87
CA SER A 7 13.84 -11.51 -7.94
C SER A 7 13.14 -10.15 -8.05
N ARG A 8 12.09 -9.94 -7.26
CA ARG A 8 11.32 -8.69 -7.20
C ARG A 8 11.79 -7.86 -6.03
N SER A 9 12.09 -6.58 -6.25
CA SER A 9 12.29 -5.64 -5.15
C SER A 9 10.92 -5.28 -4.56
N GLN A 10 10.70 -5.60 -3.28
CA GLN A 10 9.49 -5.21 -2.56
C GLN A 10 9.86 -4.42 -1.29
N VAL A 11 9.07 -3.40 -1.00
CA VAL A 11 9.09 -2.70 0.29
C VAL A 11 7.68 -2.54 0.80
N GLU A 12 7.50 -2.74 2.10
CA GLU A 12 6.27 -2.47 2.82
C GLU A 12 6.50 -1.39 3.88
N ILE A 13 5.63 -0.39 3.88
CA ILE A 13 5.63 0.69 4.87
C ILE A 13 4.38 0.51 5.73
N GLN A 14 4.57 0.27 7.02
CA GLN A 14 3.47 0.14 7.97
C GLN A 14 3.05 1.50 8.52
N VAL A 15 1.75 1.80 8.41
CA VAL A 15 1.12 3.01 8.95
C VAL A 15 0.18 2.60 10.08
N SER A 16 0.58 2.89 11.32
CA SER A 16 -0.26 2.64 12.48
C SER A 16 -1.39 3.68 12.55
N LEU A 17 -2.63 3.23 12.73
CA LEU A 17 -3.80 4.13 12.69
C LEU A 17 -4.06 4.82 14.03
N CYS A 18 -3.81 4.12 15.13
CA CYS A 18 -4.04 4.62 16.48
C CYS A 18 -2.84 4.29 17.37
N ALA A 19 -2.50 5.20 18.28
CA ALA A 19 -1.51 4.94 19.31
C ALA A 19 -1.96 3.75 20.19
N GLY A 20 -1.04 2.84 20.51
CA GLY A 20 -1.32 1.69 21.37
C GLY A 20 -2.05 0.53 20.70
N GLY A 21 -2.23 0.53 19.37
CA GLY A 21 -2.78 -0.62 18.64
C GLY A 21 -4.30 -0.76 18.72
N GLN A 22 -5.01 0.31 19.10
CA GLN A 22 -6.47 0.33 19.05
C GLN A 22 -6.98 0.17 17.61
N THR A 23 -8.13 -0.48 17.46
CA THR A 23 -8.77 -0.69 16.16
C THR A 23 -9.64 0.50 15.77
N LEU A 24 -9.59 0.86 14.49
CA LEU A 24 -10.47 1.83 13.86
C LEU A 24 -11.40 1.13 12.85
N ASN A 25 -12.65 1.58 12.78
CA ASN A 25 -13.56 1.18 11.72
C ASN A 25 -13.32 2.04 10.47
N LEU A 26 -12.84 1.42 9.40
CA LEU A 26 -12.59 2.04 8.10
C LEU A 26 -13.67 1.71 7.06
N SER A 27 -14.68 0.91 7.41
CA SER A 27 -15.74 0.52 6.46
C SER A 27 -16.45 1.75 5.89
N GLY A 28 -16.60 1.80 4.58
CA GLY A 28 -17.29 2.91 3.88
C GLY A 28 -16.53 4.24 3.85
N ARG A 29 -15.27 4.27 4.29
CA ARG A 29 -14.37 5.43 4.14
C ARG A 29 -13.75 5.45 2.74
N ASN A 30 -13.11 6.55 2.38
CA ASN A 30 -12.19 6.62 1.26
C ASN A 30 -10.76 6.64 1.77
N PHE A 31 -9.93 5.76 1.22
CA PHE A 31 -8.49 5.74 1.46
C PHE A 31 -7.75 6.24 0.21
N SER A 32 -6.88 7.23 0.39
CA SER A 32 -6.03 7.73 -0.69
C SER A 32 -4.61 8.01 -0.24
N ILE A 33 -3.68 7.91 -1.18
CA ILE A 33 -2.23 8.05 -0.96
C ILE A 33 -1.54 8.59 -2.20
N ARG A 34 -0.48 9.37 -2.02
CA ARG A 34 0.41 9.79 -3.11
C ARG A 34 1.73 9.04 -3.04
N VAL A 35 2.17 8.50 -4.18
CA VAL A 35 3.44 7.77 -4.31
C VAL A 35 4.31 8.43 -5.37
N PHE A 36 5.59 8.55 -5.07
CA PHE A 36 6.63 9.02 -5.98
C PHE A 36 7.78 8.03 -6.01
N ARG A 37 8.40 7.88 -7.19
CA ARG A 37 9.58 7.04 -7.42
C ARG A 37 10.64 7.86 -8.13
N ASN A 38 11.87 7.82 -7.63
CA ASN A 38 12.99 8.58 -8.21
C ASN A 38 13.63 7.93 -9.45
N ALA A 39 13.33 6.66 -9.73
CA ALA A 39 13.87 5.92 -10.87
C ALA A 39 12.77 5.09 -11.56
N PRO A 40 12.75 5.03 -12.91
CA PRO A 40 11.65 4.42 -13.66
C PRO A 40 11.67 2.91 -13.50
N VAL A 41 10.51 2.33 -13.22
CA VAL A 41 10.33 0.89 -13.08
C VAL A 41 8.86 0.53 -13.23
N SER A 42 8.55 -0.56 -13.92
CA SER A 42 7.20 -1.12 -13.88
C SER A 42 6.98 -1.88 -12.58
N GLY A 43 5.81 -1.75 -12.00
CA GLY A 43 5.50 -2.44 -10.75
C GLY A 43 4.03 -2.38 -10.42
N GLU A 44 3.73 -2.57 -9.15
CA GLU A 44 2.40 -2.40 -8.60
C GLU A 44 2.48 -1.69 -7.26
N PHE A 45 1.40 -0.97 -6.96
CA PHE A 45 1.12 -0.48 -5.63
C PHE A 45 -0.15 -1.13 -5.12
N PHE A 46 -0.08 -1.67 -3.92
CA PHE A 46 -1.21 -2.26 -3.23
C PHE A 46 -1.12 -1.99 -1.74
N TYR A 47 -2.22 -2.16 -1.04
CA TYR A 47 -2.30 -1.95 0.40
C TYR A 47 -2.89 -3.17 1.08
N THR A 48 -2.51 -3.35 2.33
CA THR A 48 -3.01 -4.39 3.23
C THR A 48 -3.59 -3.71 4.47
N MET A 49 -4.65 -4.29 5.03
CA MET A 49 -5.27 -3.81 6.26
C MET A 49 -5.24 -4.94 7.28
N TRP A 50 -4.83 -4.61 8.50
CA TRP A 50 -4.54 -5.61 9.52
C TRP A 50 -5.18 -5.28 10.85
N ASN A 51 -5.64 -6.31 11.54
CA ASN A 51 -6.05 -6.27 12.93
C ASN A 51 -5.03 -7.04 13.78
N GLY A 52 -4.08 -6.33 14.38
CA GLY A 52 -2.91 -6.97 15.00
C GLY A 52 -2.15 -7.79 13.95
N GLY A 53 -1.99 -9.09 14.18
CA GLY A 53 -1.34 -10.02 13.25
C GLY A 53 -2.24 -10.61 12.16
N THR A 54 -3.52 -10.25 12.12
CA THR A 54 -4.50 -10.85 11.19
C THR A 54 -4.76 -9.94 10.01
N LEU A 55 -4.54 -10.45 8.79
CA LEU A 55 -4.89 -9.74 7.55
C LEU A 55 -6.41 -9.66 7.43
N VAL A 56 -6.94 -8.45 7.39
CA VAL A 56 -8.36 -8.17 7.17
C VAL A 56 -8.65 -8.07 5.68
N PHE A 57 -7.78 -7.38 4.93
CA PHE A 57 -7.97 -7.14 3.52
C PHE A 57 -6.66 -6.85 2.79
N ALA A 58 -6.58 -7.19 1.51
CA ALA A 58 -5.54 -6.72 0.61
C ALA A 58 -6.20 -6.18 -0.67
N GLY A 59 -5.95 -4.92 -0.97
CA GLY A 59 -6.45 -4.25 -2.16
C GLY A 59 -5.32 -3.85 -3.08
N SER A 60 -5.41 -4.19 -4.36
CA SER A 60 -4.51 -3.67 -5.39
C SER A 60 -5.11 -2.42 -6.00
N ASP A 61 -4.38 -1.31 -5.97
CA ASP A 61 -4.90 -0.07 -6.56
C ASP A 61 -4.52 0.01 -8.05
N SER A 62 -3.27 -0.29 -8.43
CA SER A 62 -2.91 -0.26 -9.86
C SER A 62 -1.55 -0.83 -10.21
N THR A 63 -1.43 -1.23 -11.49
CA THR A 63 -0.14 -1.37 -12.16
C THR A 63 0.49 0.00 -12.33
N LEU A 64 1.75 0.11 -11.93
CA LEU A 64 2.56 1.31 -12.09
C LEU A 64 3.32 1.22 -13.42
N PRO A 65 3.11 2.13 -14.37
CA PRO A 65 3.92 2.18 -15.58
C PRO A 65 5.39 2.50 -15.27
N ALA A 66 6.29 2.23 -16.22
CA ALA A 66 7.73 2.50 -16.11
C ALA A 66 8.10 3.98 -16.23
N ASN A 67 7.50 4.83 -15.41
CA ASN A 67 7.77 6.26 -15.33
C ASN A 67 8.29 6.65 -13.92
N ALA A 68 8.96 7.79 -13.84
CA ALA A 68 9.58 8.29 -12.63
C ALA A 68 9.48 9.81 -12.52
N ASN A 69 9.81 10.32 -11.34
CA ASN A 69 9.90 11.74 -11.06
C ASN A 69 8.56 12.50 -11.15
N PHE A 70 7.46 11.83 -10.80
CA PHE A 70 6.16 12.45 -10.62
C PHE A 70 5.34 11.71 -9.56
N TRP A 71 4.40 12.44 -8.96
CA TRP A 71 3.49 11.90 -7.97
C TRP A 71 2.28 11.25 -8.64
N GLN A 72 1.97 10.03 -8.23
CA GLN A 72 0.76 9.29 -8.59
C GLN A 72 -0.15 9.22 -7.38
N THR A 73 -1.45 9.45 -7.57
CA THR A 73 -2.45 9.31 -6.51
C THR A 73 -3.18 7.97 -6.69
N PHE A 74 -3.23 7.20 -5.62
CA PHE A 74 -3.99 5.95 -5.51
C PHE A 74 -5.16 6.23 -4.57
N SER A 75 -6.34 5.77 -4.94
CA SER A 75 -7.55 6.00 -4.15
C SER A 75 -8.49 4.83 -4.33
N THR A 76 -8.60 4.01 -3.29
CA THR A 76 -9.51 2.87 -3.25
C THR A 76 -10.28 2.87 -1.93
N PRO A 77 -11.61 2.78 -1.94
CA PRO A 77 -12.36 2.65 -0.68
C PRO A 77 -12.01 1.31 0.00
N PRO A 78 -11.76 1.29 1.32
CA PRO A 78 -11.68 0.06 2.09
C PRO A 78 -12.97 -0.78 1.92
N PRO A 79 -12.86 -2.11 1.98
CA PRO A 79 -14.03 -2.97 1.89
C PRO A 79 -14.95 -2.79 3.12
N SER A 80 -16.20 -3.25 3.02
CA SER A 80 -17.16 -3.23 4.13
C SER A 80 -16.66 -3.97 5.37
N GLU A 81 -15.78 -4.94 5.19
CA GLU A 81 -15.22 -5.83 6.20
C GLU A 81 -14.13 -5.16 7.03
N ALA A 82 -13.65 -3.98 6.64
CA ALA A 82 -12.62 -3.21 7.34
C ALA A 82 -13.16 -2.53 8.62
N THR A 83 -13.87 -3.28 9.47
CA THR A 83 -14.56 -2.79 10.67
C THR A 83 -13.64 -2.67 11.90
N ALA A 84 -12.50 -3.38 11.88
CA ALA A 84 -11.50 -3.33 12.93
C ALA A 84 -10.10 -3.40 12.31
N VAL A 85 -9.46 -2.25 12.13
CA VAL A 85 -8.12 -2.12 11.54
C VAL A 85 -7.20 -1.41 12.51
N THR A 86 -6.04 -1.98 12.76
CA THR A 86 -4.98 -1.42 13.63
C THR A 86 -3.90 -0.70 12.82
N HIS A 87 -3.60 -1.19 11.62
CA HIS A 87 -2.61 -0.61 10.74
C HIS A 87 -2.90 -0.92 9.27
N ILE A 88 -2.35 -0.09 8.40
CA ILE A 88 -2.34 -0.27 6.94
C ILE A 88 -0.91 -0.53 6.51
N GLY A 89 -0.67 -1.60 5.75
CA GLY A 89 0.59 -1.85 5.06
C GLY A 89 0.52 -1.27 3.65
N LEU A 90 1.51 -0.47 3.28
CA LEU A 90 1.61 0.15 1.96
C LEU A 90 2.74 -0.55 1.21
N VAL A 91 2.40 -1.25 0.13
CA VAL A 91 3.35 -2.13 -0.54
C VAL A 91 3.64 -1.61 -1.93
N PHE A 92 4.92 -1.34 -2.17
CA PHE A 92 5.46 -1.17 -3.51
C PHE A 92 6.21 -2.43 -3.91
N ARG A 93 5.89 -2.95 -5.10
CA ARG A 93 6.59 -4.08 -5.70
C ARG A 93 7.03 -3.74 -7.11
N ALA A 94 8.33 -3.81 -7.37
CA ALA A 94 8.88 -3.77 -8.72
C ALA A 94 8.80 -5.17 -9.36
N PHE A 95 8.50 -5.23 -10.66
CA PHE A 95 8.45 -6.52 -11.39
C PHE A 95 9.82 -7.05 -11.82
N VAL A 96 10.88 -6.28 -11.59
CA VAL A 96 12.28 -6.62 -11.87
C VAL A 96 13.15 -6.18 -10.69
N PRO A 97 14.39 -6.70 -10.56
CA PRO A 97 15.35 -6.14 -9.62
C PRO A 97 15.51 -4.64 -9.86
N TRP A 98 15.29 -3.87 -8.80
CA TRP A 98 15.29 -2.41 -8.87
C TRP A 98 15.97 -1.81 -7.64
N THR A 99 16.74 -0.75 -7.89
CA THR A 99 17.36 0.09 -6.86
C THR A 99 16.87 1.51 -7.03
N GLY A 100 16.36 2.10 -5.96
CA GLY A 100 15.85 3.45 -5.96
C GLY A 100 15.17 3.76 -4.63
N THR A 101 14.39 4.83 -4.62
CA THR A 101 13.67 5.32 -3.46
C THR A 101 12.21 5.52 -3.82
N VAL A 102 11.34 4.98 -2.98
CA VAL A 102 9.90 5.21 -3.01
C VAL A 102 9.58 6.20 -1.91
N TYR A 103 8.82 7.23 -2.26
CA TYR A 103 8.31 8.22 -1.33
C TYR A 103 6.78 8.08 -1.28
N VAL A 104 6.25 8.23 -0.08
CA VAL A 104 4.82 8.18 0.19
C VAL A 104 4.46 9.47 0.91
N ASP A 105 3.35 10.09 0.48
CA ASP A 105 2.84 11.32 1.08
C ASP A 105 1.30 11.36 1.01
N ASP A 106 0.72 12.32 1.71
CA ASP A 106 -0.69 12.70 1.62
C ASP A 106 -1.66 11.52 1.82
N ILE A 107 -1.37 10.72 2.84
CA ILE A 107 -2.21 9.59 3.26
C ILE A 107 -3.47 10.15 3.91
N ARG A 108 -4.64 9.87 3.33
CA ARG A 108 -5.94 10.34 3.83
C ARG A 108 -6.91 9.19 4.01
N LEU A 109 -7.69 9.30 5.09
CA LEU A 109 -8.85 8.46 5.39
C LEU A 109 -10.02 9.41 5.66
N ASN A 110 -10.99 9.46 4.75
CA ASN A 110 -12.14 10.37 4.80
C ASN A 110 -13.46 9.59 4.91
#